data_AF-A0A453F5U9-F1
#
_entry.id   AF-A0A453F5U9-F1
#
_cell.length_a   1.000
_cell.length_b   1.000
_cell.length_c   1.000
_cell.angle_alpha   90.00
_cell.angle_beta   90.00
_cell.angle_gamma   90.00
#
_symmetry.space_group_name_H-M   'P 1'
#
loop_
_entity.id
_entity.type
_entity.pdbx_description
1 polymer ?
#
loop_
_entity_poly.entity_id
_entity_poly.type
_entity_poly.pdbx_seq_one_letter_code
_entity_poly.pdbx_strand_id
1 'polypeptide(L)'
;DRFPLKAVKVMHTVALRTEATIIGGETPSNLGQVFKNHMSEMFAYHSTMMSNTLGTSIVVFTRTGFMSILLSHYRPSGTIFAFTDQEIVRQRLALYQGVCPVHMEFSDCAEKTFADALSYLLKHGMVKEGEEVALVQSGRQPIWRSQSTHNIQVRKV
;
A
#
# COMPACT_ATOMS: atom_id res chain seq x y z
N ASP A 1 -21.04 26.89 4.51
CA ASP A 1 -20.65 26.89 3.09
C ASP A 1 -21.79 26.57 2.15
N ARG A 2 -21.80 27.18 0.96
CA ARG A 2 -22.91 27.08 -0.01
C ARG A 2 -22.85 25.85 -0.95
N PHE A 3 -21.69 25.22 -1.17
CA PHE A 3 -21.55 24.09 -2.09
C PHE A 3 -20.49 23.03 -1.67
N PRO A 4 -20.66 22.37 -0.50
CA PRO A 4 -19.65 21.43 0.03
C PRO A 4 -19.37 20.26 -0.92
N LEU A 5 -20.40 19.68 -1.55
CA LEU A 5 -20.23 18.54 -2.48
C LEU A 5 -19.51 18.93 -3.77
N LYS A 6 -19.72 20.15 -4.29
CA LYS A 6 -19.02 20.62 -5.49
C LYS A 6 -17.55 20.86 -5.19
N ALA A 7 -17.22 21.39 -4.01
CA ALA A 7 -15.84 21.61 -3.59
C ALA A 7 -15.05 20.29 -3.57
N VAL A 8 -15.61 19.22 -2.97
CA VAL A 8 -14.97 17.90 -2.93
C VAL A 8 -14.79 17.32 -4.35
N LYS A 9 -15.79 17.45 -5.23
CA LYS A 9 -15.70 16.97 -6.61
C LYS A 9 -14.62 17.68 -7.42
N VAL A 10 -14.49 19.00 -7.24
CA VAL A 10 -13.43 19.80 -7.89
C VAL A 10 -12.07 19.38 -7.35
N MET A 11 -11.92 19.26 -6.03
CA MET A 11 -10.67 18.81 -5.40
C MET A 11 -10.24 17.43 -5.93
N HIS A 12 -11.16 16.47 -5.98
CA HIS A 12 -10.90 15.13 -6.53
C HIS A 12 -10.47 15.18 -8.00
N THR A 13 -11.17 15.95 -8.83
CA THR A 13 -10.83 16.09 -10.26
C THR A 13 -9.46 16.72 -10.48
N VAL A 14 -9.14 17.77 -9.72
CA VAL A 14 -7.84 18.45 -9.81
C VAL A 14 -6.73 17.51 -9.35
N ALA A 15 -6.90 16.82 -8.23
CA ALA A 15 -5.92 15.85 -7.73
C ALA A 15 -5.60 14.77 -8.77
N LEU A 16 -6.61 14.10 -9.33
CA LEU A 16 -6.40 13.08 -10.36
C LEU A 16 -5.66 13.61 -11.58
N ARG A 17 -6.00 14.82 -12.02
CA ARG A 17 -5.37 15.41 -13.20
C ARG A 17 -3.92 15.80 -12.94
N THR A 18 -3.63 16.35 -11.76
CA THR A 18 -2.27 16.67 -11.33
C THR A 18 -1.44 15.40 -11.18
N GLU A 19 -1.97 14.37 -10.54
CA GLU A 19 -1.27 13.08 -10.36
C GLU A 19 -0.95 12.41 -11.70
N ALA A 20 -1.86 12.47 -12.69
CA ALA A 20 -1.62 11.94 -14.03
C ALA A 20 -0.49 12.65 -14.80
N THR A 21 -0.11 13.87 -14.41
CA THR A 21 1.01 14.61 -15.03
C THR A 21 2.36 14.37 -14.37
N ILE A 22 2.39 13.70 -13.21
CA ILE A 22 3.65 13.36 -12.52
C ILE A 22 4.22 12.12 -13.20
N ILE A 23 5.23 12.31 -14.04
CA ILE A 23 5.91 11.22 -14.77
C ILE A 23 6.93 10.57 -13.84
N GLY A 24 6.55 9.43 -13.25
CA GLY A 24 7.40 8.65 -12.36
C GLY A 24 7.62 9.36 -11.02
N GLY A 25 7.23 8.72 -9.92
CA GLY A 25 7.41 9.28 -8.59
C GLY A 25 8.86 9.72 -8.40
N GLU A 26 9.11 11.03 -8.34
CA GLU A 26 10.41 11.55 -7.98
C GLU A 26 10.73 11.00 -6.60
N THR A 27 11.65 10.05 -6.53
CA THR A 27 12.12 9.50 -5.27
C THR A 27 12.73 10.64 -4.48
N PRO A 28 12.24 10.97 -3.26
CA PRO A 28 12.77 12.07 -2.49
C PRO A 28 14.28 11.96 -2.33
N SER A 29 15.02 12.99 -2.72
CA SER A 29 16.49 13.01 -2.81
C SER A 29 17.24 12.80 -1.47
N ASN A 30 16.54 12.83 -0.34
CA ASN A 30 17.12 12.77 1.01
C ASN A 30 16.85 11.45 1.79
N LEU A 31 16.38 10.40 1.12
CA LEU A 31 15.88 9.19 1.79
C LEU A 31 16.94 8.29 2.46
N GLY A 32 18.23 8.46 2.16
CA GLY A 32 19.29 7.59 2.70
C GLY A 32 19.81 7.94 4.09
N GLN A 33 19.44 9.08 4.69
CA GLN A 33 20.13 9.61 5.88
C GLN A 33 19.35 9.62 7.20
N VAL A 34 18.04 9.31 7.23
CA VAL A 34 17.18 9.77 8.36
C VAL A 34 16.59 8.69 9.28
N PHE A 35 16.57 7.38 8.99
CA PHE A 35 15.95 6.43 9.95
C PHE A 35 16.75 5.16 10.27
N LYS A 36 16.62 4.74 11.54
CA LYS A 36 17.30 3.61 12.20
C LYS A 36 16.91 2.20 11.67
N ASN A 37 16.13 2.07 10.60
CA ASN A 37 15.57 0.79 10.13
C ASN A 37 15.94 0.49 8.65
N HIS A 38 17.23 0.33 8.37
CA HIS A 38 17.75 0.13 7.01
C HIS A 38 16.99 -0.95 6.20
N MET A 39 16.65 -2.10 6.82
CA MET A 39 15.98 -3.19 6.11
C MET A 39 14.57 -2.84 5.62
N SER A 40 13.74 -2.19 6.44
CA SER A 40 12.36 -1.87 6.03
C SER A 40 12.32 -0.81 4.94
N GLU A 41 13.25 0.14 4.98
CA GLU A 41 13.41 1.17 3.96
C GLU A 41 13.85 0.58 2.63
N MET A 42 14.86 -0.30 2.63
CA MET A 42 15.30 -0.98 1.41
C MET A 42 14.16 -1.81 0.80
N PHE A 43 13.39 -2.52 1.62
CA PHE A 43 12.23 -3.26 1.14
C PHE A 43 11.14 -2.35 0.58
N ALA A 44 10.83 -1.24 1.24
CA ALA A 44 9.85 -0.28 0.73
C ALA A 44 10.32 0.33 -0.60
N TYR A 45 11.57 0.79 -0.68
CA TYR A 45 12.18 1.33 -1.89
C TYR A 45 12.11 0.34 -3.05
N HIS A 46 12.61 -0.89 -2.86
CA HIS A 46 12.61 -1.89 -3.92
C HIS A 46 11.21 -2.37 -4.28
N SER A 47 10.28 -2.46 -3.33
CA SER A 47 8.87 -2.76 -3.63
C SER A 47 8.23 -1.66 -4.48
N THR A 48 8.53 -0.39 -4.18
CA THR A 48 8.06 0.75 -4.96
C THR A 48 8.65 0.74 -6.37
N MET A 49 9.96 0.50 -6.52
CA MET A 49 10.57 0.37 -7.85
C MET A 49 9.93 -0.77 -8.65
N MET A 50 9.72 -1.93 -8.03
CA MET A 50 9.07 -3.07 -8.68
C MET A 50 7.63 -2.74 -9.11
N SER A 51 6.84 -2.11 -8.24
CA SER A 51 5.49 -1.63 -8.55
C SER A 51 5.51 -0.63 -9.73
N ASN A 52 6.46 0.29 -9.74
CA ASN A 52 6.59 1.28 -10.81
C ASN A 52 6.97 0.64 -12.15
N THR A 53 7.85 -0.35 -12.15
CA THR A 53 8.30 -1.06 -13.36
C THR A 53 7.23 -1.99 -13.90
N LEU A 54 6.56 -2.75 -13.04
CA LEU A 54 5.57 -3.75 -13.46
C LEU A 54 4.14 -3.18 -13.57
N GLY A 55 3.88 -2.00 -13.03
CA GLY A 55 2.53 -1.42 -12.95
C GLY A 55 1.62 -2.12 -11.94
N THR A 56 2.18 -2.90 -11.00
CA THR A 56 1.40 -3.70 -10.05
C THR A 56 1.00 -2.90 -8.82
N SER A 57 -0.19 -3.15 -8.30
CA SER A 57 -0.59 -2.65 -6.97
C SER A 57 0.17 -3.38 -5.87
N ILE A 58 0.36 -2.72 -4.72
CA ILE A 58 1.08 -3.27 -3.57
C ILE A 58 0.09 -3.68 -2.49
N VAL A 59 0.17 -4.92 -2.01
CA VAL A 59 -0.63 -5.45 -0.90
C VAL A 59 0.23 -5.55 0.36
N VAL A 60 -0.26 -4.98 1.46
CA VAL A 60 0.41 -5.02 2.76
C VAL A 60 -0.60 -5.38 3.84
N PHE A 61 -0.24 -6.35 4.69
CA PHE A 61 -0.97 -6.63 5.92
C PHE A 61 -0.25 -5.95 7.09
N THR A 62 -0.96 -5.16 7.89
CA THR A 62 -0.34 -4.35 8.95
C THR A 62 -1.23 -4.18 10.17
N ARG A 63 -0.61 -4.21 11.35
CA ARG A 63 -1.25 -3.88 12.64
C ARG A 63 -0.90 -2.50 13.18
N THR A 64 0.10 -1.84 12.59
CA THR A 64 0.60 -0.52 13.04
C THR A 64 0.60 0.53 11.94
N GLY A 65 0.49 0.11 10.67
CA GLY A 65 0.57 0.98 9.51
C GLY A 65 1.99 1.29 9.04
N PHE A 66 3.03 0.85 9.77
CA PHE A 66 4.42 1.28 9.52
C PHE A 66 4.89 1.08 8.08
N MET A 67 4.67 -0.10 7.49
CA MET A 67 5.10 -0.40 6.12
C MET A 67 4.27 0.38 5.08
N SER A 68 2.95 0.50 5.27
CA SER A 68 2.09 1.27 4.37
C SER A 68 2.44 2.75 4.35
N ILE A 69 2.77 3.33 5.51
CA ILE A 69 3.26 4.70 5.63
C ILE A 69 4.58 4.87 4.88
N LEU A 70 5.50 3.92 5.07
CA LEU A 70 6.81 3.97 4.41
C LEU A 70 6.70 3.86 2.89
N LEU A 71 5.86 2.96 2.38
CA LEU A 71 5.57 2.86 0.94
C LEU A 71 4.93 4.14 0.40
N SER A 72 3.98 4.74 1.14
CA SER A 72 3.37 6.02 0.77
C SER A 72 4.40 7.14 0.63
N HIS A 73 5.45 7.14 1.46
CA HIS A 73 6.57 8.07 1.33
C HIS A 73 7.36 7.89 0.02
N TYR A 74 7.53 6.66 -0.47
CA TYR A 74 8.24 6.37 -1.71
C TYR A 74 7.40 6.58 -2.98
N ARG A 75 6.09 6.83 -2.86
CA ARG A 75 5.18 7.17 -3.98
C ARG A 75 5.17 6.12 -5.12
N PRO A 76 4.77 4.86 -4.84
CA PRO A 76 4.52 3.90 -5.90
C PRO A 76 3.40 4.37 -6.83
N SER A 77 3.49 4.00 -8.10
CA SER A 77 2.46 4.25 -9.11
C SER A 77 1.22 3.38 -8.91
N GLY A 78 1.42 2.16 -8.38
CA GLY A 78 0.34 1.26 -7.99
C GLY A 78 -0.33 1.67 -6.68
N THR A 79 -1.60 1.29 -6.52
CA THR A 79 -2.32 1.52 -5.26
C THR A 79 -1.74 0.64 -4.16
N ILE A 80 -1.57 1.20 -2.95
CA ILE A 80 -1.15 0.45 -1.77
C ILE A 80 -2.41 -0.03 -1.03
N PHE A 81 -2.80 -1.29 -1.22
CA PHE A 81 -3.86 -1.92 -0.45
C PHE A 81 -3.33 -2.34 0.92
N ALA A 82 -3.73 -1.61 1.95
CA ALA A 82 -3.30 -1.85 3.33
C ALA A 82 -4.40 -2.54 4.13
N PHE A 83 -4.30 -3.85 4.30
CA PHE A 83 -5.20 -4.63 5.13
C PHE A 83 -4.78 -4.53 6.60
N THR A 84 -5.75 -4.34 7.49
CA THR A 84 -5.52 -4.25 8.94
C THR A 84 -6.69 -4.83 9.72
N ASP A 85 -6.40 -5.50 10.83
CA ASP A 85 -7.38 -5.97 11.83
C ASP A 85 -7.66 -4.90 12.91
N GLN A 86 -7.14 -3.67 12.73
CA GLN A 86 -7.31 -2.56 13.67
C GLN A 86 -7.99 -1.37 12.99
N GLU A 87 -9.21 -1.07 13.40
CA GLU A 87 -10.02 0.02 12.83
C GLU A 87 -9.35 1.40 12.98
N ILE A 88 -8.66 1.64 14.10
CA ILE A 88 -7.89 2.87 14.34
C ILE A 88 -6.76 3.03 13.29
N VAL A 89 -6.12 1.93 12.91
CA VAL A 89 -5.05 1.95 11.90
C VAL A 89 -5.63 2.20 10.52
N ARG A 90 -6.79 1.60 10.19
CA ARG A 90 -7.50 1.87 8.93
C ARG A 90 -7.79 3.36 8.76
N GLN A 91 -8.38 3.98 9.78
CA GLN A 91 -8.73 5.41 9.76
C GLN A 91 -7.50 6.29 9.61
N ARG A 92 -6.41 5.98 10.34
CA ARG A 92 -5.15 6.70 10.21
C ARG A 92 -4.55 6.59 8.82
N LEU A 93 -4.56 5.39 8.23
CA LEU A 93 -3.97 5.13 6.92
C LEU A 93 -4.73 5.82 5.78
N ALA A 94 -6.00 6.17 5.97
CA ALA A 94 -6.80 6.86 4.95
C ALA A 94 -6.29 8.28 4.63
N LEU A 95 -5.41 8.83 5.47
CA LEU A 95 -4.79 10.14 5.26
C LEU A 95 -3.49 10.07 4.44
N TYR A 96 -2.95 8.87 4.19
CA TYR A 96 -1.69 8.69 3.49
C TYR A 96 -1.92 8.53 1.99
N GLN A 97 -1.15 9.26 1.19
CA GLN A 97 -1.32 9.29 -0.26
C GLN A 97 -1.03 7.92 -0.89
N GLY A 98 -1.87 7.52 -1.84
CA GLY A 98 -1.77 6.23 -2.53
C GLY A 98 -2.15 5.01 -1.68
N VAL A 99 -2.54 5.20 -0.41
CA VAL A 99 -2.96 4.11 0.47
C VAL A 99 -4.47 3.94 0.44
N CYS A 100 -4.92 2.74 0.10
CA CYS A 100 -6.30 2.30 0.22
C CYS A 100 -6.39 1.31 1.41
N PRO A 101 -6.78 1.77 2.61
CA PRO A 101 -6.83 0.90 3.77
C PRO A 101 -8.14 0.12 3.85
N VAL A 102 -8.05 -1.16 4.18
CA VAL A 102 -9.20 -2.07 4.31
C VAL A 102 -9.16 -2.74 5.67
N HIS A 103 -10.27 -2.68 6.41
CA HIS A 103 -10.42 -3.45 7.64
C HIS A 103 -10.75 -4.89 7.28
N MET A 104 -9.97 -5.85 7.79
CA MET A 104 -10.20 -7.27 7.59
C MET A 104 -9.58 -8.05 8.74
N GLU A 105 -10.31 -9.03 9.26
CA GLU A 105 -9.76 -9.93 10.27
C GLU A 105 -8.67 -10.83 9.67
N PHE A 106 -7.64 -11.10 10.47
CA PHE A 106 -6.52 -11.95 10.08
C PHE A 106 -6.71 -13.35 10.64
N SER A 107 -6.64 -14.35 9.76
CA SER A 107 -6.59 -15.76 10.15
C SER A 107 -5.16 -16.15 10.54
N ASP A 108 -4.99 -17.23 11.30
CA ASP A 108 -3.66 -17.79 11.62
C ASP A 108 -2.91 -18.30 10.38
N CYS A 109 -3.66 -18.59 9.30
CA CYS A 109 -3.10 -18.97 8.01
C CYS A 109 -2.91 -17.75 7.10
N ALA A 110 -1.66 -17.45 6.75
CA ALA A 110 -1.28 -16.35 5.85
C ALA A 110 -1.94 -16.48 4.47
N GLU A 111 -1.90 -17.68 3.90
CA GLU A 111 -2.45 -17.96 2.56
C GLU A 111 -3.96 -17.77 2.52
N LYS A 112 -4.67 -18.20 3.58
CA LYS A 112 -6.11 -17.95 3.70
C LYS A 112 -6.40 -16.45 3.74
N THR A 113 -5.70 -15.71 4.60
CA THR A 113 -5.89 -14.25 4.72
C THR A 113 -5.58 -13.52 3.41
N PHE A 114 -4.57 -13.99 2.66
CA PHE A 114 -4.25 -13.46 1.34
C PHE A 114 -5.35 -13.75 0.31
N ALA A 115 -5.89 -14.98 0.28
CA ALA A 115 -7.00 -15.34 -0.60
C ALA A 115 -8.28 -14.52 -0.30
N ASP A 116 -8.56 -14.29 0.99
CA ASP A 116 -9.69 -13.46 1.43
C ASP A 116 -9.51 -12.00 0.99
N ALA A 117 -8.28 -11.46 1.10
CA ALA A 117 -7.95 -10.13 0.62
C ALA A 117 -8.11 -9.99 -0.91
N LEU A 118 -7.62 -10.95 -1.69
CA LEU A 118 -7.80 -10.96 -3.15
C LEU A 118 -9.28 -11.02 -3.53
N SER A 119 -10.04 -11.90 -2.87
CA SER A 119 -11.48 -12.02 -3.07
C SER A 119 -12.21 -10.71 -2.78
N TYR A 120 -11.80 -9.99 -1.72
CA TYR A 120 -12.32 -8.66 -1.40
C TYR A 120 -12.00 -7.66 -2.52
N LEU A 121 -10.76 -7.59 -2.99
CA LEU A 121 -10.35 -6.63 -4.01
C LEU A 121 -11.06 -6.87 -5.35
N LEU A 122 -11.19 -8.15 -5.76
CA LEU A 122 -11.94 -8.56 -6.95
C LEU A 122 -13.40 -8.17 -6.86
N LYS A 123 -14.06 -8.50 -5.74
CA LYS A 123 -15.48 -8.20 -5.51
C LYS A 123 -15.79 -6.70 -5.58
N HIS A 124 -14.86 -5.85 -5.18
CA HIS A 124 -15.02 -4.39 -5.20
C HIS A 124 -14.46 -3.74 -6.48
N GLY A 125 -13.99 -4.53 -7.46
CA GLY A 125 -13.44 -4.03 -8.72
C GLY A 125 -12.16 -3.20 -8.55
N MET A 126 -11.43 -3.41 -7.45
CA MET A 126 -10.19 -2.70 -7.14
C MET A 126 -8.98 -3.31 -7.88
N VAL A 127 -9.09 -4.59 -8.24
CA VAL A 127 -8.17 -5.35 -9.09
C VAL A 127 -9.00 -6.20 -10.05
N LYS A 128 -8.39 -6.66 -11.14
CA LYS A 128 -9.02 -7.56 -12.11
C LYS A 128 -8.39 -8.93 -12.09
N GLU A 129 -9.17 -9.93 -12.49
CA GLU A 129 -8.67 -11.30 -12.64
C GLU A 129 -7.51 -11.33 -13.65
N GLY A 130 -6.43 -11.99 -13.25
CA GLY A 130 -5.22 -12.09 -14.06
C GLY A 130 -4.26 -10.91 -13.97
N GLU A 131 -4.57 -9.85 -13.22
CA GLU A 131 -3.59 -8.83 -12.83
C GLU A 131 -2.58 -9.40 -11.83
N GLU A 132 -1.46 -8.69 -11.66
CA GLU A 132 -0.42 -9.04 -10.68
C GLU A 132 -0.41 -8.03 -9.53
N VAL A 133 -0.20 -8.53 -8.31
CA VAL A 133 -0.04 -7.72 -7.11
C VAL A 133 1.26 -8.06 -6.40
N ALA A 134 1.91 -7.03 -5.86
CA ALA A 134 3.13 -7.16 -5.07
C ALA A 134 2.78 -7.27 -3.59
N LEU A 135 2.91 -8.46 -3.00
CA LEU A 135 2.80 -8.68 -1.56
C LEU A 135 4.12 -8.34 -0.87
N VAL A 136 4.08 -7.39 0.08
CA VAL A 136 5.26 -6.97 0.84
C VAL A 136 5.12 -7.39 2.30
N GLN A 137 6.01 -8.26 2.76
CA GLN A 137 6.06 -8.71 4.15
C GLN A 137 7.35 -8.22 4.81
N SER A 138 7.28 -7.04 5.43
CA SER A 138 8.41 -6.41 6.11
C SER A 138 7.92 -5.51 7.26
N GLY A 139 8.82 -5.05 8.12
CA GLY A 139 8.51 -4.21 9.29
C GLY A 139 9.01 -4.81 10.61
N ARG A 140 8.65 -4.17 11.73
CA ARG A 140 9.14 -4.59 13.07
C ARG A 140 8.35 -5.76 13.66
N GLN A 141 7.03 -5.77 13.45
CA GLN A 141 6.15 -6.78 13.99
C GLN A 141 5.73 -7.73 12.86
N PRO A 142 6.16 -9.01 12.90
CA PRO A 142 5.66 -9.99 11.96
C PRO A 142 4.20 -10.35 12.25
N ILE A 143 3.44 -10.71 11.21
CA ILE A 143 2.08 -11.27 11.36
C ILE A 143 2.14 -12.79 11.18
N TRP A 144 2.70 -13.26 10.06
CA TRP A 144 2.84 -14.71 9.75
C TRP A 144 4.25 -15.15 9.37
N ARG A 145 5.25 -14.28 9.56
CA ARG A 145 6.65 -14.55 9.18
C ARG A 145 7.55 -14.68 10.40
N SER A 146 8.71 -15.29 10.23
CA SER A 146 9.80 -15.15 11.21
C SER A 146 10.24 -13.68 11.27
N GLN A 147 10.61 -13.21 12.47
CA GLN A 147 11.09 -11.85 12.68
C GLN A 147 12.31 -11.51 11.80
N SER A 148 13.16 -12.49 11.50
CA SER A 148 14.39 -12.34 10.70
C SER A 148 14.15 -12.35 9.18
N THR A 149 12.97 -12.73 8.71
CA THR A 149 12.71 -12.91 7.28
C THR A 149 11.95 -11.71 6.73
N HIS A 150 12.37 -11.16 5.59
CA HIS A 150 11.65 -10.14 4.85
C HIS A 150 11.49 -10.63 3.42
N ASN A 151 10.30 -10.45 2.82
CA ASN A 151 10.07 -10.88 1.45
C ASN A 151 9.16 -9.92 0.68
N ILE A 152 9.35 -9.92 -0.63
CA ILE A 152 8.48 -9.30 -1.63
C ILE A 152 8.08 -10.44 -2.56
N GLN A 153 6.79 -10.63 -2.79
CA GLN A 153 6.26 -11.67 -3.66
C GLN A 153 5.34 -11.04 -4.70
N VAL A 154 5.55 -11.34 -5.97
CA VAL A 154 4.56 -11.02 -7.01
C VAL A 154 3.61 -12.20 -7.12
N ARG A 155 2.32 -11.93 -6.99
CA ARG A 155 1.27 -12.95 -7.05
C ARG A 155 0.20 -12.51 -8.03
N LYS A 156 -0.30 -13.46 -8.80
CA LYS A 156 -1.42 -13.25 -9.71
C LYS A 156 -2.73 -13.25 -8.93
N VAL A 157 -3.62 -12.33 -9.28
CA VAL A 157 -4.99 -12.21 -8.77
C VAL A 157 -5.86 -13.31 -9.39
#